data_AF-E4PHJ7-F1
#
_entry.id   AF-E4PHJ7-F1
#
_cell.length_a   1.000
_cell.length_b   1.000
_cell.length_c   1.000
_cell.angle_alpha   90.00
_cell.angle_beta   90.00
_cell.angle_gamma   90.00
#
_symmetry.space_group_name_H-M   'P 1'
#
loop_
_entity.id
_entity.type
_entity.pdbx_description
1 polymer ?
#
loop_
_entity_poly.entity_id
_entity_poly.type
_entity_poly.pdbx_seq_one_letter_code
_entity_poly.pdbx_strand_id
1 'polypeptide(L)'
;MLWWAFLCLEQNIMGMSANANQKSRPALRLVSTKGLSRDEWLRVRKQGIGSSDAAASVGMNPYQSQLELWMVKTGRDAGLPKPDSGDPTSPVYWGHILEPIVAEQYSQQTGRKVRRVNAVLQHPDPDKHWMLANLDYSVVADDDVQILECKTAGEFGSRLWKEGVPDYIQCQVQHQLAVTGKPAADVCVLLCGEELKIYRVERNEELIEALYVLERQFWDFVVTDTPPPVDGTDSAERALRHLYPVDRGETLDFSQSKELSDAFDELLAIRSELESLKSTESHLKQLIEIQMGDASKATFPSGSVSWKRSKDSVGLNVKRLLKDQPELLDQYPLPKPGSRRFLIQA
;
A
#
# COMPACT_ATOMS: atom_id res chain seq x y z
N MET A 1 7.95 -11.47 -9.04
CA MET A 1 8.59 -10.16 -8.75
C MET A 1 9.53 -10.21 -7.54
N LEU A 2 9.31 -11.07 -6.53
CA LEU A 2 10.26 -11.31 -5.43
C LEU A 2 11.70 -11.64 -5.89
N TRP A 3 11.86 -12.30 -7.05
CA TRP A 3 13.17 -12.60 -7.65
C TRP A 3 13.96 -11.35 -8.13
N TRP A 4 13.30 -10.23 -8.45
CA TRP A 4 14.01 -9.01 -8.88
C TRP A 4 14.57 -8.20 -7.70
N ALA A 5 13.88 -8.21 -6.55
CA ALA A 5 14.45 -7.69 -5.29
C ALA A 5 15.67 -8.53 -4.85
N PHE A 6 15.65 -9.83 -5.14
CA PHE A 6 16.78 -10.76 -4.95
C PHE A 6 18.01 -10.39 -5.80
N LEU A 7 17.84 -9.99 -7.07
CA LEU A 7 18.94 -9.61 -7.96
C LEU A 7 19.72 -8.35 -7.50
N CYS A 8 19.08 -7.43 -6.76
CA CYS A 8 19.78 -6.30 -6.15
C CYS A 8 20.56 -6.69 -4.87
N LEU A 9 20.24 -7.82 -4.24
CA LEU A 9 20.87 -8.30 -3.01
C LEU A 9 22.04 -9.27 -3.24
N GLU A 10 22.20 -9.83 -4.45
CA GLU A 10 23.26 -10.80 -4.79
C GLU A 10 24.70 -10.25 -4.65
N GLN A 11 24.89 -8.93 -4.52
CA GLN A 11 26.23 -8.38 -4.27
C GLN A 11 26.65 -8.37 -2.80
N ASN A 12 25.76 -8.70 -1.85
CA ASN A 12 26.06 -8.62 -0.41
C ASN A 12 25.85 -9.92 0.38
N ILE A 13 25.42 -11.00 -0.27
CA ILE A 13 25.14 -12.30 0.38
C ILE A 13 26.12 -13.36 -0.13
N MET A 14 27.41 -13.17 0.16
CA MET A 14 28.39 -14.26 0.12
C MET A 14 29.13 -14.28 1.45
N GLY A 15 28.63 -15.09 2.40
CA GLY A 15 29.40 -15.50 3.56
C GLY A 15 28.69 -15.43 4.90
N MET A 16 27.52 -16.07 5.06
CA MET A 16 27.02 -16.40 6.40
C MET A 16 26.49 -17.84 6.42
N SER A 17 27.25 -18.72 7.07
CA SER A 17 26.88 -20.11 7.33
C SER A 17 25.75 -20.14 8.36
N ALA A 18 24.62 -20.76 8.00
CA ALA A 18 23.47 -20.94 8.86
C ALA A 18 23.78 -21.94 9.99
N ASN A 19 23.82 -21.43 11.23
CA ASN A 19 23.90 -22.27 12.43
C ASN A 19 22.49 -22.75 12.79
N ALA A 20 22.11 -23.91 12.27
CA ALA A 20 20.84 -24.57 12.53
C ALA A 20 20.83 -25.29 13.89
N ASN A 21 20.62 -24.60 15.02
CA ASN A 21 20.02 -25.21 16.24
C ASN A 21 19.67 -24.26 17.42
N GLN A 22 19.16 -23.05 17.20
CA GLN A 22 18.55 -22.29 18.30
C GLN A 22 17.04 -22.51 18.32
N LYS A 23 16.52 -23.16 19.37
CA LYS A 23 15.08 -23.16 19.66
C LYS A 23 14.59 -21.71 19.68
N SER A 24 13.74 -21.35 18.73
CA SER A 24 13.18 -20.00 18.62
C SER A 24 12.55 -19.61 19.95
N ARG A 25 13.02 -18.50 20.54
CA ARG A 25 12.37 -17.90 21.71
C ARG A 25 10.96 -17.45 21.30
N PRO A 26 9.95 -17.53 22.19
CA PRO A 26 8.63 -17.01 21.87
C PRO A 26 8.67 -15.48 21.78
N ALA A 27 7.83 -14.90 20.91
CA ALA A 27 7.66 -13.44 20.83
C ALA A 27 7.35 -12.82 22.19
N LEU A 28 7.88 -11.63 22.42
CA LEU A 28 7.59 -10.82 23.60
C LEU A 28 6.21 -10.20 23.44
N ARG A 29 5.43 -10.16 24.52
CA ARG A 29 4.17 -9.40 24.58
C ARG A 29 4.48 -7.97 25.03
N LEU A 30 4.63 -7.06 24.07
CA LEU A 30 5.03 -5.68 24.34
C LEU A 30 3.93 -4.90 25.08
N VAL A 31 2.70 -4.95 24.59
CA VAL A 31 1.55 -4.30 25.23
C VAL A 31 0.28 -5.12 25.02
N SER A 32 -0.62 -5.14 26.00
CA SER A 32 -1.98 -5.66 25.77
C SER A 32 -2.78 -4.64 24.97
N THR A 33 -3.57 -5.10 24.00
CA THR A 33 -4.50 -4.24 23.27
C THR A 33 -5.87 -4.13 23.94
N LYS A 34 -6.12 -4.85 25.04
CA LYS A 34 -7.39 -4.75 25.78
C LYS A 34 -7.46 -3.39 26.48
N GLY A 35 -8.50 -2.61 26.17
CA GLY A 35 -8.72 -1.30 26.77
C GLY A 35 -7.73 -0.22 26.31
N LEU A 36 -6.88 -0.52 25.32
CA LEU A 36 -5.96 0.45 24.74
C LEU A 36 -6.75 1.41 23.84
N SER A 37 -6.59 2.72 24.03
CA SER A 37 -7.20 3.70 23.13
C SER A 37 -6.57 3.61 21.73
N ARG A 38 -7.29 4.10 20.71
CA ARG A 38 -6.78 4.14 19.33
C ARG A 38 -5.47 4.92 19.23
N ASP A 39 -5.34 6.03 19.95
CA ASP A 39 -4.13 6.87 19.92
C ASP A 39 -2.94 6.18 20.61
N GLU A 40 -3.17 5.50 21.73
CA GLU A 40 -2.13 4.68 22.38
C GLU A 40 -1.68 3.53 21.48
N TRP A 41 -2.63 2.87 20.82
CA TRP A 41 -2.34 1.81 19.86
C TRP A 41 -1.49 2.31 18.69
N LEU A 42 -1.85 3.47 18.11
CA LEU A 42 -1.07 4.10 17.05
C LEU A 42 0.33 4.50 17.54
N ARG A 43 0.47 5.02 18.76
CA ARG A 43 1.77 5.35 19.34
C ARG A 43 2.67 4.12 19.47
N VAL A 44 2.15 3.00 19.98
CA VAL A 44 2.92 1.75 20.10
C VAL A 44 3.35 1.27 18.71
N ARG A 45 2.46 1.31 17.73
CA ARG A 45 2.77 0.91 16.35
C ARG A 45 3.79 1.80 15.65
N LYS A 46 4.02 3.02 16.12
CA LYS A 46 5.10 3.89 15.60
C LYS A 46 6.49 3.49 16.12
N GLN A 47 6.58 2.64 17.14
CA GLN A 47 7.86 2.21 17.74
C GLN A 47 8.57 1.10 16.95
N GLY A 48 7.98 0.60 15.88
CA GLY A 48 8.54 -0.45 15.05
C GLY A 48 7.78 -0.62 13.74
N ILE A 49 8.18 -1.58 12.92
CA ILE A 49 7.50 -2.03 11.70
C ILE A 49 6.47 -3.08 12.11
N GLY A 50 5.20 -2.81 11.84
CA GLY A 50 4.13 -3.78 12.03
C GLY A 50 4.04 -4.75 10.86
N SER A 51 3.44 -5.93 11.08
CA SER A 51 3.19 -6.89 10.00
C SER A 51 2.49 -6.31 8.76
N SER A 52 1.48 -5.45 8.93
CA SER A 52 0.82 -4.76 7.80
C SER A 52 1.70 -3.73 7.08
N ASP A 53 2.77 -3.28 7.74
CA ASP A 53 3.71 -2.30 7.21
C ASP A 53 4.82 -2.98 6.41
N ALA A 54 5.07 -4.28 6.64
CA ALA A 54 6.15 -5.08 6.04
C ALA A 54 6.29 -4.88 4.52
N ALA A 55 5.18 -5.01 3.78
CA ALA A 55 5.19 -4.82 2.34
C ALA A 55 5.53 -3.38 1.93
N ALA A 56 5.06 -2.38 2.68
CA ALA A 56 5.34 -0.97 2.38
C ALA A 56 6.79 -0.61 2.71
N SER A 57 7.34 -1.15 3.81
CA SER A 57 8.75 -0.96 4.17
C SER A 57 9.72 -1.57 3.17
N VAL A 58 9.29 -2.52 2.32
CA VAL A 58 10.12 -3.11 1.26
C VAL A 58 9.71 -2.67 -0.15
N GLY A 59 8.82 -1.68 -0.29
CA GLY A 59 8.42 -1.12 -1.59
C GLY A 59 7.49 -2.01 -2.43
N MET A 60 6.83 -3.00 -1.82
CA MET A 60 5.94 -3.95 -2.49
C MET A 60 4.45 -3.74 -2.19
N ASN A 61 4.10 -2.70 -1.44
CA ASN A 61 2.71 -2.40 -1.12
C ASN A 61 2.06 -1.55 -2.23
N PRO A 62 0.94 -2.00 -2.85
CA PRO A 62 0.31 -1.28 -3.95
C PRO A 62 -0.42 0.01 -3.53
N TYR A 63 -0.60 0.24 -2.22
CA TYR A 63 -1.37 1.35 -1.69
C TYR A 63 -0.53 2.40 -0.96
N GLN A 64 0.64 2.00 -0.43
CA GLN A 64 1.49 2.83 0.42
C GLN A 64 2.97 2.69 0.04
N SER A 65 3.60 3.82 -0.30
CA SER A 65 5.04 3.95 -0.55
C SER A 65 5.86 3.90 0.74
N GLN A 66 7.16 3.59 0.62
CA GLN A 66 8.11 3.73 1.73
C GLN A 66 8.12 5.15 2.29
N LEU A 67 8.03 6.18 1.44
CA LEU A 67 8.02 7.58 1.88
C LEU A 67 6.80 7.90 2.76
N GLU A 68 5.61 7.45 2.36
CA GLU A 68 4.40 7.64 3.15
C GLU A 68 4.49 6.89 4.50
N LEU A 69 5.00 5.65 4.49
CA LEU A 69 5.22 4.89 5.72
C LEU A 69 6.25 5.57 6.64
N TRP A 70 7.35 6.09 6.10
CA TRP A 70 8.36 6.84 6.85
C TRP A 70 7.75 8.08 7.52
N MET A 71 6.88 8.82 6.81
CA MET A 71 6.14 9.94 7.40
C MET A 71 5.26 9.47 8.57
N VAL A 72 4.60 8.31 8.45
CA VAL A 72 3.81 7.73 9.55
C VAL A 72 4.69 7.39 10.76
N LYS A 73 5.81 6.72 10.55
CA LYS A 73 6.72 6.29 11.63
C LYS A 73 7.41 7.46 12.32
N THR A 74 7.70 8.53 11.59
CA THR A 74 8.32 9.75 12.12
C THR A 74 7.32 10.81 12.61
N GLY A 75 6.01 10.54 12.53
CA GLY A 75 4.96 11.43 13.07
C GLY A 75 4.56 12.60 12.17
N ARG A 76 4.93 12.57 10.89
CA ARG A 76 4.58 13.57 9.86
C ARG A 76 3.29 13.24 9.09
N ASP A 77 2.45 12.36 9.64
CA ASP A 77 1.23 11.86 9.01
C ASP A 77 -0.05 12.64 9.34
N ALA A 78 0.04 13.75 10.06
CA ALA A 78 -1.13 14.52 10.51
C ALA A 78 -2.01 15.01 9.34
N GLY A 79 -1.39 15.37 8.21
CA GLY A 79 -2.11 15.80 7.00
C GLY A 79 -2.49 14.68 6.04
N LEU A 80 -1.92 13.47 6.20
CA LEU A 80 -2.17 12.39 5.26
C LEU A 80 -3.63 11.89 5.36
N PRO A 81 -4.27 11.50 4.24
CA PRO A 81 -5.56 10.84 4.26
C PRO A 81 -5.47 9.56 5.11
N LYS A 82 -6.30 9.50 6.15
CA LYS A 82 -6.39 8.30 7.02
C LYS A 82 -7.72 7.63 6.73
N PRO A 83 -7.74 6.31 6.48
CA PRO A 83 -9.00 5.57 6.41
C PRO A 83 -9.76 5.77 7.73
N ASP A 84 -10.98 6.29 7.63
CA ASP A 84 -11.85 6.35 8.78
C ASP A 84 -12.43 4.95 9.03
N SER A 85 -12.16 4.41 10.20
CA SER A 85 -12.67 3.11 10.64
C SER A 85 -14.15 3.16 11.03
N GLY A 86 -14.75 4.35 11.13
CA GLY A 86 -16.18 4.57 11.34
C GLY A 86 -16.97 4.89 10.08
N ASP A 87 -16.31 5.04 8.93
CA ASP A 87 -16.95 5.36 7.64
C ASP A 87 -17.40 4.08 6.93
N PRO A 88 -18.71 3.84 6.74
CA PRO A 88 -19.22 2.64 6.07
C PRO A 88 -18.84 2.53 4.58
N THR A 89 -18.28 3.58 3.98
CA THR A 89 -17.74 3.56 2.61
C THR A 89 -16.28 3.10 2.55
N SER A 90 -15.59 3.03 3.70
CA SER A 90 -14.20 2.63 3.82
C SER A 90 -14.04 1.10 3.81
N PRO A 91 -13.12 0.53 3.01
CA PRO A 91 -12.78 -0.88 3.10
C PRO A 91 -12.27 -1.31 4.48
N VAL A 92 -11.65 -0.40 5.23
CA VAL A 92 -11.13 -0.68 6.59
C VAL A 92 -12.27 -0.90 7.58
N TYR A 93 -13.38 -0.15 7.45
CA TYR A 93 -14.58 -0.36 8.25
C TYR A 93 -15.11 -1.79 8.07
N TRP A 94 -15.29 -2.23 6.82
CA TRP A 94 -15.80 -3.56 6.53
C TRP A 94 -14.84 -4.67 6.95
N GLY A 95 -13.53 -4.46 6.82
CA GLY A 95 -12.52 -5.38 7.33
C GLY A 95 -12.70 -5.66 8.82
N HIS A 96 -12.84 -4.62 9.66
CA HIS A 96 -13.07 -4.80 11.09
C HIS A 96 -14.42 -5.45 11.43
N ILE A 97 -15.49 -5.08 10.71
CA ILE A 97 -16.83 -5.62 10.96
C ILE A 97 -16.91 -7.11 10.59
N LEU A 98 -16.28 -7.51 9.49
CA LEU A 98 -16.38 -8.86 8.94
C LEU A 98 -15.32 -9.82 9.49
N GLU A 99 -14.20 -9.32 10.04
CA GLU A 99 -13.14 -10.15 10.62
C GLU A 99 -13.67 -11.26 11.57
N PRO A 100 -14.55 -10.98 12.55
CA PRO A 100 -15.08 -12.02 13.43
C PRO A 100 -15.87 -13.10 12.69
N ILE A 101 -16.59 -12.71 11.63
CA ILE A 101 -17.40 -13.62 10.81
C ILE A 101 -16.49 -14.52 9.98
N VAL A 102 -15.44 -13.96 9.37
CA VAL A 102 -14.41 -14.72 8.63
C VAL A 102 -13.75 -15.74 9.56
N ALA A 103 -13.37 -15.34 10.78
CA ALA A 103 -12.75 -16.23 11.76
C ALA A 103 -13.71 -17.35 12.21
N GLU A 104 -14.99 -17.04 12.42
CA GLU A 104 -16.00 -18.04 12.76
C GLU A 104 -16.19 -19.05 11.62
N GLN A 105 -16.29 -18.58 10.38
CA GLN A 105 -16.44 -19.46 9.21
C GLN A 105 -15.20 -20.33 8.98
N TYR A 106 -13.99 -19.79 9.20
CA TYR A 106 -12.77 -20.59 9.22
C TYR A 106 -12.85 -21.73 10.24
N SER A 107 -13.29 -21.45 11.47
CA SER A 107 -13.46 -22.46 12.51
C SER A 107 -14.51 -23.51 12.14
N GLN A 108 -15.62 -23.12 11.52
CA GLN A 108 -16.67 -24.05 11.09
C GLN A 108 -16.19 -24.97 9.96
N GLN A 109 -15.45 -24.44 8.98
CA GLN A 109 -14.96 -25.23 7.83
C GLN A 109 -13.80 -26.16 8.18
N THR A 110 -12.90 -25.72 9.07
CA THR A 110 -11.68 -26.49 9.41
C THR A 110 -11.81 -27.33 10.69
N GLY A 111 -12.80 -27.04 11.53
CA GLY A 111 -12.92 -27.61 12.88
C GLY A 111 -11.92 -27.05 13.89
N ARG A 112 -11.04 -26.11 13.48
CA ARG A 112 -10.00 -25.53 14.33
C ARG A 112 -10.55 -24.43 15.20
N LYS A 113 -10.18 -24.41 16.48
CA LYS A 113 -10.55 -23.33 17.41
C LYS A 113 -9.57 -22.19 17.31
N VAL A 114 -10.09 -20.96 17.22
CA VAL A 114 -9.28 -19.74 17.16
C VAL A 114 -9.58 -18.83 18.35
N ARG A 115 -8.59 -18.03 18.76
CA ARG A 115 -8.73 -17.04 19.83
C ARG A 115 -7.97 -15.76 19.50
N ARG A 116 -8.51 -14.63 19.94
CA ARG A 116 -7.81 -13.34 19.82
C ARG A 116 -6.59 -13.30 20.73
N VAL A 117 -5.47 -12.82 20.18
CA VAL A 117 -4.21 -12.67 20.93
C VAL A 117 -4.26 -11.45 21.88
N ASN A 118 -4.90 -10.37 21.43
CA ASN A 118 -5.07 -9.11 22.17
C ASN A 118 -3.76 -8.52 22.72
N ALA A 119 -2.69 -8.58 21.91
CA ALA A 119 -1.39 -8.00 22.23
C ALA A 119 -0.69 -7.51 20.95
N VAL A 120 0.14 -6.48 21.11
CA VAL A 120 1.24 -6.24 20.16
C VAL A 120 2.38 -7.16 20.58
N LEU A 121 2.80 -8.01 19.66
CA LEU A 121 3.94 -8.90 19.81
C LEU A 121 5.19 -8.20 19.29
N GLN A 122 6.34 -8.50 19.87
CA GLN A 122 7.65 -8.00 19.45
C GLN A 122 8.59 -9.18 19.27
N HIS A 123 9.44 -9.11 18.25
CA HIS A 123 10.44 -10.14 18.00
C HIS A 123 11.37 -10.29 19.24
N PRO A 124 11.73 -11.52 19.65
CA PRO A 124 12.45 -11.75 20.92
C PRO A 124 13.96 -11.47 20.89
N ASP A 125 14.53 -11.32 19.70
CA ASP A 125 15.91 -10.89 19.49
C ASP A 125 16.04 -9.36 19.65
N PRO A 126 16.89 -8.86 20.57
CA PRO A 126 17.14 -7.43 20.78
C PRO A 126 17.47 -6.64 19.52
N ASP A 127 18.21 -7.21 18.56
CA ASP A 127 18.56 -6.53 17.31
C ASP A 127 17.38 -6.36 16.35
N LYS A 128 16.27 -7.07 16.63
CA LYS A 128 15.03 -7.09 15.86
C LYS A 128 13.84 -6.57 16.65
N HIS A 129 14.05 -5.90 17.79
CA HIS A 129 12.96 -5.30 18.59
C HIS A 129 12.09 -4.29 17.82
N TRP A 130 12.59 -3.76 16.70
CA TRP A 130 11.81 -2.94 15.79
C TRP A 130 10.76 -3.72 15.00
N MET A 131 10.78 -5.06 14.98
CA MET A 131 9.74 -5.88 14.36
C MET A 131 8.59 -6.14 15.33
N LEU A 132 7.39 -5.73 14.94
CA LEU A 132 6.16 -5.83 15.72
C LEU A 132 5.10 -6.61 14.93
N ALA A 133 4.29 -7.42 15.63
CA ALA A 133 3.17 -8.11 15.01
C ALA A 133 1.89 -7.94 15.83
N ASN A 134 0.81 -7.58 15.15
CA ASN A 134 -0.54 -7.77 15.65
C ASN A 134 -1.15 -8.92 14.86
N LEU A 135 -1.57 -9.97 15.57
CA LEU A 135 -2.27 -11.10 14.97
C LEU A 135 -3.77 -10.93 15.19
N ASP A 136 -4.57 -11.23 14.17
CA ASP A 136 -6.02 -11.28 14.31
C ASP A 136 -6.39 -12.39 15.29
N TYR A 137 -5.95 -13.62 14.99
CA TYR A 137 -6.20 -14.79 15.81
C TYR A 137 -5.01 -15.75 15.89
N SER A 138 -4.92 -16.48 17.00
CA SER A 138 -4.10 -17.69 17.12
C SER A 138 -4.99 -18.92 16.99
N VAL A 139 -4.55 -19.90 16.20
CA VAL A 139 -5.14 -21.24 16.16
C VAL A 139 -4.67 -22.03 17.38
N VAL A 140 -5.60 -22.72 18.06
CA VAL A 140 -5.34 -23.38 19.35
C VAL A 140 -5.16 -24.88 19.16
N ALA A 141 -4.09 -25.42 19.75
CA ALA A 141 -3.83 -26.86 19.84
C ALA A 141 -3.80 -27.57 18.47
N ASP A 142 -3.19 -26.91 17.49
CA ASP A 142 -2.95 -27.45 16.15
C ASP A 142 -1.44 -27.39 15.86
N ASP A 143 -0.89 -28.53 15.45
CA ASP A 143 0.55 -28.68 15.19
C ASP A 143 0.93 -28.13 13.80
N ASP A 144 -0.03 -28.07 12.88
CA ASP A 144 0.20 -27.68 11.48
C ASP A 144 0.07 -26.17 11.26
N VAL A 145 -0.72 -25.44 12.08
CA VAL A 145 -0.93 -24.00 11.93
C VAL A 145 -1.22 -23.30 13.26
N GLN A 146 -0.66 -22.10 13.46
CA GLN A 146 -0.80 -21.38 14.74
C GLN A 146 -1.31 -19.95 14.61
N ILE A 147 -1.37 -19.42 13.39
CA ILE A 147 -1.81 -18.05 13.11
C ILE A 147 -2.96 -18.11 12.11
N LEU A 148 -3.98 -17.28 12.33
CA LEU A 148 -5.00 -16.99 11.35
C LEU A 148 -4.99 -15.49 11.05
N GLU A 149 -4.82 -15.15 9.78
CA GLU A 149 -4.97 -13.81 9.22
C GLU A 149 -6.28 -13.75 8.43
N CYS A 150 -7.17 -12.84 8.81
CA CYS A 150 -8.49 -12.67 8.18
C CYS A 150 -8.48 -11.51 7.20
N LYS A 151 -8.95 -11.74 5.98
CA LYS A 151 -9.02 -10.72 4.93
C LYS A 151 -10.42 -10.65 4.33
N THR A 152 -10.74 -9.49 3.78
CA THR A 152 -11.92 -9.28 2.93
C THR A 152 -11.49 -8.58 1.66
N ALA A 153 -12.00 -8.99 0.52
CA ALA A 153 -11.72 -8.32 -0.75
C ALA A 153 -13.00 -8.15 -1.57
N GLY A 154 -13.30 -6.91 -1.98
CA GLY A 154 -14.39 -6.62 -2.91
C GLY A 154 -14.03 -6.99 -4.36
N GLU A 155 -14.91 -6.64 -5.31
CA GLU A 155 -14.81 -7.03 -6.73
C GLU A 155 -13.47 -6.71 -7.38
N PHE A 156 -12.91 -5.51 -7.12
CA PHE A 156 -11.63 -5.13 -7.70
C PHE A 156 -10.45 -5.83 -7.00
N GLY A 157 -10.53 -5.97 -5.67
CA GLY A 157 -9.48 -6.59 -4.86
C GLY A 157 -9.39 -8.11 -5.07
N SER A 158 -10.51 -8.79 -5.33
CA SER A 158 -10.55 -10.24 -5.56
C SER A 158 -9.73 -10.67 -6.79
N ARG A 159 -9.51 -9.77 -7.75
CA ARG A 159 -8.67 -10.02 -8.93
C ARG A 159 -7.21 -10.31 -8.57
N LEU A 160 -6.72 -9.77 -7.46
CA LEU A 160 -5.35 -10.03 -6.96
C LEU A 160 -5.19 -11.45 -6.40
N TRP A 161 -6.29 -12.14 -6.09
CA TRP A 161 -6.28 -13.46 -5.47
C TRP A 161 -6.37 -14.61 -6.47
N LYS A 162 -6.36 -14.32 -7.78
CA LYS A 162 -6.51 -15.31 -8.86
C LYS A 162 -5.41 -16.39 -8.82
N GLU A 163 -4.21 -16.01 -8.41
CA GLU A 163 -3.03 -16.89 -8.37
C GLU A 163 -2.67 -17.31 -6.92
N GLY A 164 -3.54 -17.02 -5.95
CA GLY A 164 -3.31 -17.32 -4.53
C GLY A 164 -3.21 -16.06 -3.67
N VAL A 165 -2.43 -16.13 -2.59
CA VAL A 165 -2.23 -15.01 -1.66
C VAL A 165 -1.39 -13.92 -2.36
N PRO A 166 -1.86 -12.66 -2.46
CA PRO A 166 -1.08 -11.57 -3.03
C PRO A 166 0.27 -11.34 -2.33
N ASP A 167 1.30 -10.94 -3.07
CA ASP A 167 2.68 -10.75 -2.56
C ASP A 167 2.76 -9.83 -1.32
N TYR A 168 2.00 -8.74 -1.28
CA TYR A 168 2.00 -7.82 -0.12
C TYR A 168 1.40 -8.47 1.14
N ILE A 169 0.47 -9.42 0.98
CA ILE A 169 -0.09 -10.21 2.09
C ILE A 169 0.89 -11.33 2.46
N GLN A 170 1.59 -11.91 1.50
CA GLN A 170 2.67 -12.85 1.79
C GLN A 170 3.76 -12.19 2.65
N CYS A 171 4.18 -10.96 2.33
CA CYS A 171 5.12 -10.20 3.15
C CYS A 171 4.60 -10.02 4.58
N GLN A 172 3.33 -9.62 4.73
CA GLN A 172 2.69 -9.46 6.04
C GLN A 172 2.74 -10.77 6.86
N VAL A 173 2.38 -11.89 6.24
CA VAL A 173 2.29 -13.19 6.92
C VAL A 173 3.67 -13.75 7.25
N GLN A 174 4.63 -13.68 6.32
CA GLN A 174 6.02 -14.06 6.59
C GLN A 174 6.62 -13.20 7.71
N HIS A 175 6.32 -11.90 7.78
CA HIS A 175 6.71 -11.05 8.91
C HIS A 175 6.09 -11.52 10.23
N GLN A 176 4.80 -11.90 10.26
CA GLN A 176 4.18 -12.46 11.46
C GLN A 176 4.87 -13.77 11.90
N LEU A 177 5.18 -14.65 10.96
CA LEU A 177 5.91 -15.89 11.23
C LEU A 177 7.31 -15.59 11.76
N ALA A 178 8.01 -14.60 11.19
CA ALA A 178 9.31 -14.10 11.63
C ALA A 178 9.27 -13.63 13.09
N VAL A 179 8.37 -12.71 13.44
CA VAL A 179 8.20 -12.17 14.80
C VAL A 179 7.86 -13.27 15.82
N THR A 180 7.02 -14.22 15.44
CA THR A 180 6.44 -15.21 16.36
C THR A 180 7.21 -16.50 16.48
N GLY A 181 8.10 -16.79 15.53
CA GLY A 181 8.79 -18.07 15.39
C GLY A 181 7.84 -19.24 15.08
N LYS A 182 6.64 -18.98 14.54
CA LYS A 182 5.68 -20.03 14.18
C LYS A 182 5.98 -20.63 12.82
N PRO A 183 5.74 -21.94 12.63
CA PRO A 183 5.99 -22.62 11.36
C PRO A 183 4.98 -22.25 10.27
N ALA A 184 3.74 -21.90 10.61
CA ALA A 184 2.72 -21.65 9.59
C ALA A 184 1.58 -20.74 10.05
N ALA A 185 0.94 -20.11 9.06
CA ALA A 185 -0.26 -19.31 9.18
C ALA A 185 -1.28 -19.70 8.10
N ASP A 186 -2.57 -19.63 8.44
CA ASP A 186 -3.64 -19.66 7.45
C ASP A 186 -4.08 -18.22 7.15
N VAL A 187 -4.24 -17.91 5.87
CA VAL A 187 -4.89 -16.69 5.38
C VAL A 187 -6.30 -17.06 4.94
N CYS A 188 -7.30 -16.59 5.67
CA CYS A 188 -8.70 -16.79 5.32
C CYS A 188 -9.27 -15.50 4.74
N VAL A 189 -9.72 -15.55 3.49
CA VAL A 189 -10.26 -14.39 2.77
C VAL A 189 -11.71 -14.60 2.37
N LEU A 190 -12.55 -13.61 2.64
CA LEU A 190 -13.90 -13.49 2.07
C LEU A 190 -13.86 -12.63 0.81
N LEU A 191 -14.04 -13.26 -0.34
CA LEU A 191 -14.06 -12.65 -1.66
C LEU A 191 -15.49 -12.27 -2.05
N CYS A 192 -15.68 -11.01 -2.40
CA CYS A 192 -16.96 -10.45 -2.88
C CYS A 192 -18.15 -10.70 -1.94
N GLY A 193 -17.92 -10.98 -0.66
CA GLY A 193 -18.97 -11.27 0.33
C GLY A 193 -19.61 -12.65 0.22
N GLU A 194 -19.15 -13.52 -0.68
CA GLU A 194 -19.80 -14.81 -0.98
C GLU A 194 -18.85 -16.00 -0.93
N GLU A 195 -17.60 -15.85 -1.36
CA GLU A 195 -16.66 -16.96 -1.49
C GLU A 195 -15.57 -16.87 -0.41
N LEU A 196 -15.54 -17.84 0.51
CA LEU A 196 -14.47 -17.96 1.49
C LEU A 196 -13.36 -18.86 0.95
N LYS A 197 -12.11 -18.38 0.95
CA LYS A 197 -10.92 -19.18 0.63
C LYS A 197 -9.96 -19.22 1.79
N ILE A 198 -9.30 -20.36 1.98
CA ILE A 198 -8.28 -20.57 3.00
C ILE A 198 -7.00 -20.97 2.27
N TYR A 199 -5.93 -20.21 2.52
CA TYR A 199 -4.61 -20.47 1.98
C TYR A 199 -3.65 -20.73 3.13
N ARG A 200 -2.93 -21.85 3.07
CA ARG A 200 -1.82 -22.12 3.98
C ARG A 200 -0.57 -21.39 3.50
N VAL A 201 0.06 -20.66 4.41
CA VAL A 201 1.37 -20.03 4.21
C VAL A 201 2.34 -20.64 5.21
N GLU A 202 3.28 -21.43 4.68
CA GLU A 202 4.38 -22.00 5.45
C GLU A 202 5.49 -20.96 5.62
N ARG A 203 6.18 -21.03 6.76
CA ARG A 203 7.35 -20.20 7.04
C ARG A 203 8.42 -20.47 6.00
N ASN A 204 8.87 -19.40 5.35
CA ASN A 204 9.94 -19.44 4.37
C ASN A 204 11.13 -18.63 4.88
N GLU A 205 12.18 -19.31 5.32
CA GLU A 205 13.36 -18.65 5.90
C GLU A 205 14.08 -17.75 4.88
N GLU A 206 14.13 -18.11 3.60
CA GLU A 206 14.78 -17.29 2.57
C GLU A 206 14.04 -15.95 2.39
N LEU A 207 12.70 -15.99 2.36
CA LEU A 207 11.89 -14.78 2.31
C LEU A 207 11.99 -13.95 3.59
N ILE A 208 12.04 -14.62 4.75
CA ILE A 208 12.15 -13.94 6.04
C ILE A 208 13.51 -13.24 6.18
N GLU A 209 14.61 -13.87 5.75
CA GLU A 209 15.93 -13.23 5.75
C GLU A 209 15.97 -12.02 4.80
N ALA A 210 15.36 -12.13 3.61
CA ALA A 210 15.22 -10.98 2.70
C ALA A 210 14.40 -9.84 3.34
N LEU A 211 13.28 -10.17 3.99
CA LEU A 211 12.46 -9.19 4.73
C LEU A 211 13.28 -8.53 5.85
N TYR A 212 14.07 -9.28 6.62
CA TYR A 212 14.90 -8.70 7.67
C TYR A 212 15.85 -7.64 7.14
N VAL A 213 16.55 -7.92 6.04
CA VAL A 213 17.52 -6.97 5.46
C VAL A 213 16.81 -5.70 4.98
N LEU A 214 15.74 -5.85 4.20
CA LEU A 214 15.05 -4.72 3.58
C LEU A 214 14.25 -3.89 4.59
N GLU A 215 13.56 -4.55 5.52
CA GLU A 215 12.85 -3.86 6.59
C GLU A 215 13.82 -3.17 7.56
N ARG A 216 14.99 -3.75 7.83
CA ARG A 216 16.03 -3.09 8.65
C ARG A 216 16.55 -1.83 7.96
N GLN A 217 16.83 -1.90 6.66
CA GLN A 217 17.22 -0.73 5.87
C GLN A 217 16.16 0.37 5.97
N PHE A 218 14.89 0.02 5.84
CA PHE A 218 13.80 0.97 6.04
C PHE A 218 13.75 1.53 7.46
N TRP A 219 13.94 0.68 8.47
CA TRP A 219 13.95 1.13 9.86
C TRP A 219 15.09 2.11 10.15
N ASP A 220 16.26 1.92 9.52
CA ASP A 220 17.37 2.85 9.65
C ASP A 220 17.03 4.25 9.09
N PHE A 221 16.22 4.36 8.01
CA PHE A 221 15.67 5.66 7.55
C PHE A 221 14.77 6.32 8.61
N VAL A 222 13.97 5.53 9.33
CA VAL A 222 13.13 6.03 10.42
C VAL A 222 13.99 6.53 11.59
N VAL A 223 14.97 5.73 12.02
CA VAL A 223 15.83 6.06 13.17
C VAL A 223 16.73 7.26 12.89
N THR A 224 17.24 7.39 11.67
CA THR A 224 18.11 8.51 11.25
C THR A 224 17.32 9.74 10.79
N ASP A 225 15.99 9.67 10.78
CA ASP A 225 15.10 10.71 10.24
C ASP A 225 15.48 11.15 8.80
N THR A 226 15.98 10.21 8.01
CA THR A 226 16.33 10.43 6.60
C THR A 226 15.23 9.85 5.72
N PRO A 227 14.63 10.61 4.79
CA PRO A 227 13.56 10.09 3.94
C PRO A 227 14.08 8.97 3.03
N PRO A 228 13.31 7.88 2.84
CA PRO A 228 13.65 6.84 1.88
C PRO A 228 13.57 7.36 0.43
N PRO A 229 14.19 6.66 -0.54
CA PRO A 229 14.04 6.98 -1.96
C PRO A 229 12.57 7.03 -2.40
N VAL A 230 12.27 7.90 -3.38
CA VAL A 230 10.95 7.98 -4.00
C VAL A 230 10.80 6.92 -5.10
N ASP A 231 9.57 6.40 -5.27
CA ASP A 231 9.27 5.27 -6.15
C ASP A 231 8.37 5.64 -7.35
N GLY A 232 8.04 6.93 -7.50
CA GLY A 232 7.16 7.41 -8.57
C GLY A 232 5.68 7.03 -8.43
N THR A 233 5.27 6.44 -7.29
CA THR A 233 3.88 6.06 -7.05
C THR A 233 2.99 7.25 -6.68
N ASP A 234 1.68 7.10 -6.87
CA ASP A 234 0.69 8.07 -6.39
C ASP A 234 0.80 8.30 -4.87
N SER A 235 1.21 7.28 -4.11
CA SER A 235 1.46 7.42 -2.67
C SER A 235 2.65 8.33 -2.39
N ALA A 236 3.78 8.14 -3.08
CA ALA A 236 4.94 9.02 -2.93
C ALA A 236 4.60 10.46 -3.36
N GLU A 237 3.83 10.64 -4.44
CA GLU A 237 3.38 11.97 -4.86
C GLU A 237 2.53 12.66 -3.78
N ARG A 238 1.55 11.94 -3.21
CA ARG A 238 0.74 12.45 -2.09
C ARG A 238 1.62 12.76 -0.88
N ALA A 239 2.55 11.88 -0.53
CA ALA A 239 3.47 12.07 0.60
C ALA A 239 4.30 13.36 0.43
N LEU A 240 4.90 13.58 -0.75
CA LEU A 240 5.67 14.79 -1.06
C LEU A 240 4.84 16.07 -0.94
N ARG A 241 3.58 16.07 -1.40
CA ARG A 241 2.66 17.21 -1.25
C ARG A 241 2.38 17.55 0.21
N HIS A 242 2.33 16.56 1.10
CA HIS A 242 2.13 16.78 2.54
C HIS A 242 3.42 17.16 3.27
N LEU A 243 4.56 16.63 2.83
CA LEU A 243 5.86 16.96 3.40
C LEU A 243 6.25 18.41 3.06
N TYR A 244 5.89 18.87 1.87
CA TYR A 244 6.17 20.23 1.39
C TYR A 244 4.88 20.93 0.93
N PRO A 245 3.98 21.34 1.85
CA PRO A 245 2.65 21.84 1.50
C PRO A 245 2.64 23.26 0.92
N VAL A 246 3.66 24.07 1.24
CA VAL A 246 3.80 25.46 0.79
C VAL A 246 5.20 25.68 0.22
N ASP A 247 5.33 26.60 -0.73
CA ASP A 247 6.63 27.14 -1.14
C ASP A 247 6.97 28.39 -0.32
N ARG A 248 8.25 28.79 -0.35
CA ARG A 248 8.77 29.98 0.34
C ARG A 248 9.34 31.02 -0.64
N GLY A 249 9.06 30.87 -1.94
CA GLY A 249 9.61 31.73 -2.99
C GLY A 249 11.12 31.63 -3.19
N GLU A 250 11.79 30.64 -2.60
CA GLU A 250 13.23 30.43 -2.76
C GLU A 250 13.56 29.78 -4.12
N THR A 251 14.67 30.20 -4.72
CA THR A 251 15.23 29.58 -5.93
C THR A 251 16.48 28.82 -5.56
N LEU A 252 16.50 27.53 -5.89
CA LEU A 252 17.67 26.66 -5.72
C LEU A 252 18.38 26.49 -7.06
N ASP A 253 19.71 26.55 -7.03
CA ASP A 253 20.55 26.28 -8.20
C ASP A 253 21.12 24.84 -8.12
N PHE A 254 20.61 23.97 -8.99
CA PHE A 254 21.08 22.59 -9.12
C PHE A 254 22.03 22.38 -10.31
N SER A 255 22.52 23.45 -10.95
CA SER A 255 23.39 23.37 -12.14
C SER A 255 24.71 22.62 -11.91
N GLN A 256 25.16 22.53 -10.66
CA GLN A 256 26.37 21.78 -10.28
C GLN A 256 26.06 20.38 -9.74
N SER A 257 24.79 20.03 -9.54
CA SER A 257 24.38 18.70 -9.12
C SER A 257 24.19 17.83 -10.35
N LYS A 258 25.21 17.03 -10.67
CA LYS A 258 25.17 16.10 -11.80
C LYS A 258 23.95 15.18 -11.73
N GLU A 259 23.69 14.58 -10.56
CA GLU A 259 22.56 13.67 -10.35
C GLU A 259 21.21 14.32 -10.68
N LEU A 260 20.97 15.54 -10.20
CA LEU A 260 19.70 16.24 -10.43
C LEU A 260 19.59 16.81 -11.85
N SER A 261 20.72 17.19 -12.45
CA SER A 261 20.76 17.64 -13.85
C SER A 261 20.47 16.47 -14.80
N ASP A 262 21.13 15.32 -14.60
CA ASP A 262 20.88 14.10 -15.39
C ASP A 262 19.40 13.67 -15.27
N ALA A 263 18.83 13.68 -14.05
CA ALA A 263 17.42 13.36 -13.83
C ALA A 263 16.45 14.36 -14.48
N PHE A 264 16.81 15.66 -14.52
CA PHE A 264 15.99 16.67 -15.19
C PHE A 264 16.03 16.52 -16.72
N ASP A 265 17.20 16.27 -17.29
CA ASP A 265 17.36 16.04 -18.73
C ASP A 265 16.60 14.77 -19.19
N GLU A 266 16.68 13.68 -18.42
CA GLU A 266 15.90 12.47 -18.66
C GLU A 266 14.39 12.74 -18.60
N LEU A 267 13.94 13.52 -17.61
CA LEU A 267 12.53 13.92 -17.49
C LEU A 267 12.06 14.73 -18.72
N LEU A 268 12.90 15.62 -19.25
CA LEU A 268 12.59 16.38 -20.48
C LEU A 268 12.49 15.45 -21.70
N ALA A 269 13.42 14.51 -21.84
CA ALA A 269 13.41 13.55 -22.95
C ALA A 269 12.15 12.69 -22.93
N ILE A 270 11.79 12.10 -21.77
CA ILE A 270 10.57 11.30 -21.60
C ILE A 270 9.33 12.13 -21.90
N ARG A 271 9.28 13.39 -21.45
CA ARG A 271 8.14 14.26 -21.72
C ARG A 271 7.95 14.55 -23.20
N SER A 272 9.04 14.75 -23.94
CA SER A 272 9.00 14.91 -25.40
C SER A 272 8.50 13.64 -26.09
N GLU A 273 8.95 12.47 -25.64
CA GLU A 273 8.49 11.19 -26.18
C GLU A 273 6.99 10.96 -25.92
N LEU A 274 6.51 11.26 -24.71
CA LEU A 274 5.08 11.17 -24.36
C LEU A 274 4.20 12.05 -25.25
N GLU A 275 4.61 13.29 -25.51
CA GLU A 275 3.85 14.19 -26.40
C GLU A 275 3.84 13.66 -27.84
N SER A 276 4.97 13.11 -28.33
CA SER A 276 5.02 12.46 -29.65
C SER A 276 4.08 11.25 -29.72
N LEU A 277 4.15 10.36 -28.74
CA LEU A 277 3.30 9.16 -28.67
C LEU A 277 1.81 9.52 -28.58
N LYS A 278 1.46 10.55 -27.80
CA LYS A 278 0.09 11.07 -27.69
C LYS A 278 -0.40 11.66 -29.01
N SER A 279 0.47 12.37 -29.74
CA SER A 279 0.15 12.86 -31.09
C SER A 279 -0.09 11.69 -32.05
N THR A 280 0.75 10.65 -32.01
CA THR A 280 0.56 9.43 -32.81
C THR A 280 -0.73 8.71 -32.45
N GLU A 281 -1.04 8.53 -31.17
CA GLU A 281 -2.30 7.95 -30.70
C GLU A 281 -3.50 8.74 -31.24
N SER A 282 -3.47 10.06 -31.12
CA SER A 282 -4.54 10.94 -31.62
C SER A 282 -4.71 10.82 -33.14
N HIS A 283 -3.61 10.75 -33.90
CA HIS A 283 -3.65 10.57 -35.35
C HIS A 283 -4.31 9.23 -35.74
N LEU A 284 -3.90 8.13 -35.10
CA LEU A 284 -4.46 6.80 -35.36
C LEU A 284 -5.93 6.73 -34.98
N LYS A 285 -6.32 7.33 -33.85
CA LYS A 285 -7.71 7.45 -33.42
C LYS A 285 -8.56 8.19 -34.46
N GLN A 286 -8.10 9.35 -34.93
CA GLN A 286 -8.80 10.15 -35.93
C GLN A 286 -8.91 9.42 -37.28
N LEU A 287 -7.88 8.67 -37.68
CA LEU A 287 -7.92 7.82 -38.88
C LEU A 287 -9.07 6.81 -38.78
N ILE A 288 -9.24 6.15 -37.63
CA ILE A 288 -10.34 5.22 -37.39
C ILE A 288 -11.68 5.96 -37.37
N GLU A 289 -11.79 7.10 -36.66
CA GLU A 289 -13.02 7.91 -36.57
C GLU A 289 -13.51 8.36 -37.96
N ILE A 290 -12.61 8.80 -38.84
CA ILE A 290 -12.94 9.16 -40.23
C ILE A 290 -13.53 7.96 -40.99
N GLN A 291 -12.99 6.76 -40.80
CA GLN A 291 -13.52 5.55 -41.44
C GLN A 291 -14.84 5.07 -40.81
N MET A 292 -15.04 5.33 -39.51
CA MET A 292 -16.29 5.00 -38.82
C MET A 292 -17.45 5.89 -39.27
N GLY A 293 -17.21 7.18 -39.49
CA GLY A 293 -18.26 8.15 -39.84
C GLY A 293 -19.40 8.12 -38.82
N ASP A 294 -20.62 7.82 -39.27
CA ASP A 294 -21.82 7.74 -38.41
C ASP A 294 -21.96 6.40 -37.65
N ALA A 295 -21.06 5.44 -37.88
CA ALA A 295 -21.13 4.14 -37.23
C ALA A 295 -20.76 4.23 -35.74
N SER A 296 -21.58 3.60 -34.90
CA SER A 296 -21.38 3.61 -33.44
C SER A 296 -20.32 2.63 -32.92
N LYS A 297 -19.86 1.70 -33.76
CA LYS A 297 -18.92 0.62 -33.40
C LYS A 297 -18.18 0.09 -34.63
N ALA A 298 -16.90 -0.24 -34.47
CA ALA A 298 -16.08 -0.97 -35.44
C ALA A 298 -15.38 -2.17 -34.77
N THR A 299 -15.16 -3.25 -35.52
CA THR A 299 -14.53 -4.49 -35.04
C THR A 299 -13.27 -4.80 -35.84
N PHE A 300 -12.25 -5.30 -35.16
CA PHE A 300 -10.94 -5.67 -35.68
C PHE A 300 -10.56 -7.07 -35.16
N PRO A 301 -9.58 -7.76 -35.74
CA PRO A 301 -9.12 -9.05 -35.24
C PRO A 301 -8.67 -9.03 -33.77
N SER A 302 -8.12 -7.91 -33.30
CA SER A 302 -7.61 -7.72 -31.94
C SER A 302 -8.61 -7.10 -30.95
N GLY A 303 -9.81 -6.71 -31.40
CA GLY A 303 -10.78 -6.06 -30.51
C GLY A 303 -11.83 -5.21 -31.22
N SER A 304 -12.39 -4.23 -30.51
CA SER A 304 -13.41 -3.34 -31.08
C SER A 304 -13.34 -1.95 -30.46
N VAL A 305 -13.76 -0.94 -31.22
CA VAL A 305 -13.89 0.44 -30.76
C VAL A 305 -15.36 0.83 -30.81
N SER A 306 -15.82 1.59 -29.82
CA SER A 306 -17.13 2.24 -29.84
C SER A 306 -16.96 3.75 -29.79
N TRP A 307 -17.62 4.45 -30.70
CA TRP A 307 -17.63 5.91 -30.77
C TRP A 307 -19.07 6.36 -30.92
N LYS A 308 -19.65 6.92 -29.85
CA LYS A 308 -21.07 7.25 -29.76
C LYS A 308 -21.23 8.67 -29.25
N ARG A 309 -22.15 9.43 -29.86
CA ARG A 309 -22.55 10.73 -29.34
C ARG A 309 -23.21 10.55 -27.97
N SER A 310 -22.67 11.24 -26.96
CA SER A 310 -23.29 11.34 -25.63
C SER A 310 -24.65 12.06 -25.71
N LYS A 311 -25.56 11.77 -24.77
CA LYS A 311 -26.81 12.55 -24.68
C LYS A 311 -26.50 14.01 -24.36
N ASP A 312 -27.34 14.92 -24.86
CA ASP A 312 -27.28 16.31 -24.46
C ASP A 312 -27.46 16.44 -22.95
N SER A 313 -26.64 17.27 -22.31
CA SER A 313 -26.69 17.53 -20.88
C SER A 313 -26.79 19.03 -20.63
N VAL A 314 -27.57 19.40 -19.62
CA VAL A 314 -27.67 20.79 -19.17
C VAL A 314 -26.88 20.90 -17.87
N GLY A 315 -25.81 21.70 -17.91
CA GLY A 315 -25.01 22.03 -16.74
C GLY A 315 -25.41 23.39 -16.14
N LEU A 316 -25.19 23.57 -14.85
CA LEU A 316 -25.36 24.86 -14.20
C LEU A 316 -24.21 25.81 -14.60
N ASN A 317 -24.56 26.98 -15.14
CA ASN A 317 -23.57 28.01 -15.44
C ASN A 317 -23.18 28.75 -14.15
N VAL A 318 -22.22 28.18 -13.41
CA VAL A 318 -21.76 28.70 -12.11
C VAL A 318 -21.26 30.14 -12.22
N LYS A 319 -20.54 30.50 -13.30
CA LYS A 319 -20.03 31.87 -13.48
C LYS A 319 -21.15 32.89 -13.58
N ARG A 320 -22.20 32.58 -14.34
CA ARG A 320 -23.38 33.45 -14.46
C ARG A 320 -24.20 33.46 -13.17
N LEU A 321 -24.43 32.30 -12.57
CA LEU A 321 -25.16 32.20 -11.31
C LEU A 321 -24.51 33.05 -10.21
N LEU A 322 -23.20 32.94 -10.00
CA LEU A 322 -22.48 33.73 -8.99
C LEU A 322 -22.38 35.22 -9.34
N LYS A 323 -22.56 35.59 -10.61
CA LYS A 323 -22.71 37.01 -11.01
C LYS A 323 -24.07 37.56 -10.62
N ASP A 324 -25.13 36.76 -10.80
CA ASP A 324 -26.51 37.15 -10.52
C ASP A 324 -26.86 37.00 -9.02
N GLN A 325 -26.21 36.06 -8.31
CA GLN A 325 -26.43 35.68 -6.91
C GLN A 325 -25.08 35.37 -6.21
N PRO A 326 -24.27 36.39 -5.90
CA PRO A 326 -22.95 36.20 -5.27
C PRO A 326 -23.03 35.56 -3.88
N GLU A 327 -24.12 35.77 -3.14
CA GLU A 327 -24.36 35.24 -1.79
C GLU A 327 -24.36 33.71 -1.73
N LEU A 328 -24.59 33.03 -2.86
CA LEU A 328 -24.55 31.56 -2.93
C LEU A 328 -23.15 31.01 -2.66
N LEU A 329 -22.08 31.77 -2.93
CA LEU A 329 -20.73 31.33 -2.60
C LEU A 329 -20.54 31.26 -1.08
N ASP A 330 -21.12 32.20 -0.35
CA ASP A 330 -21.05 32.27 1.11
C ASP A 330 -21.99 31.26 1.79
N GLN A 331 -23.15 30.98 1.17
CA GLN A 331 -24.10 29.99 1.65
C GLN A 331 -23.65 28.54 1.41
N TYR A 332 -22.95 28.29 0.30
CA TYR A 332 -22.53 26.94 -0.10
C TYR A 332 -21.03 26.90 -0.44
N PRO A 333 -20.13 27.31 0.47
CA PRO A 333 -18.71 27.28 0.19
C PRO A 333 -18.24 25.83 0.09
N LEU A 334 -17.57 25.49 -1.01
CA LEU A 334 -16.82 24.26 -1.13
C LEU A 334 -15.33 24.60 -1.04
N PRO A 335 -14.72 24.57 0.16
CA PRO A 335 -13.31 24.85 0.30
C PRO A 335 -12.49 23.81 -0.46
N LYS A 336 -11.62 24.29 -1.36
CA LYS A 336 -10.65 23.46 -2.09
C LYS A 336 -9.25 23.90 -1.69
N PRO A 337 -8.52 23.12 -0.89
CA PRO A 337 -7.14 23.48 -0.56
C PRO A 337 -6.31 23.53 -1.84
N GLY A 338 -5.42 24.52 -1.92
CA GLY A 338 -4.42 24.57 -2.98
C GLY A 338 -3.39 23.44 -2.83
N SER A 339 -2.70 23.12 -3.92
CA SER A 339 -1.55 22.20 -3.91
C SER A 339 -0.37 22.82 -4.66
N ARG A 340 0.85 22.47 -4.23
CA ARG A 340 2.06 22.81 -5.01
C ARG A 340 2.02 22.08 -6.33
N ARG A 341 2.28 22.82 -7.41
CA ARG A 341 2.31 22.30 -8.78
C ARG A 341 3.75 22.15 -9.23
N PHE A 342 4.05 21.01 -9.85
CA PHE A 342 5.31 20.79 -10.52
C PHE A 342 5.16 21.24 -11.98
N LEU A 343 5.76 22.38 -12.32
CA LEU A 343 5.70 22.95 -13.67
C LEU A 343 7.10 22.96 -14.26
N ILE A 344 7.21 22.47 -15.49
CA ILE A 344 8.47 22.49 -16.25
C ILE A 344 8.38 23.65 -17.23
N GLN A 345 9.41 24.50 -17.24
CA GLN A 345 9.66 25.51 -18.26
C GLN A 345 10.95 25.10 -18.95
N ALA A 346 10.83 24.54 -20.15
CA ALA A 346 11.94 24.04 -20.96
C ALA A 346 11.77 24.47 -22.40
#